data_AF-A0A392N8R7-F1
#
_entry.id   AF-A0A392N8R7-F1
#
_cell.length_a   1.000
_cell.length_b   1.000
_cell.length_c   1.000
_cell.angle_alpha   90.00
_cell.angle_beta   90.00
_cell.angle_gamma   90.00
#
_symmetry.space_group_name_H-M   'P 1'
#
loop_
_entity.id
_entity.type
_entity.pdbx_description
1 polymer ?
#
loop_
_entity_poly.entity_id
_entity_poly.type
_entity_poly.pdbx_seq_one_letter_code
_entity_poly.pdbx_strand_id
1 'polypeptide(L)'
;MRPQLHLTVATMAVVVTAWLAYNRDVTDTSTFGVSDVWQYEMVPIENGAVGPESFAFDRHGEGPYTGVSDGRIIKWNRRESRWVDFAVTSSHSG
;
A
#
# COMPACT_ATOMS: atom_id res chain seq x y z
N MET A 1 -19.16 -47.33 37.72
CA MET A 1 -19.13 -46.06 36.94
C MET A 1 -19.38 -44.93 37.92
N ARG A 2 -18.47 -43.96 38.06
CA ARG A 2 -18.54 -42.88 39.07
C ARG A 2 -19.21 -41.64 38.44
N PRO A 3 -20.53 -41.43 38.61
CA PRO A 3 -21.28 -40.37 37.91
C PRO A 3 -20.77 -38.96 38.23
N GLN A 4 -20.14 -38.79 39.39
CA GLN A 4 -19.50 -37.55 39.83
C GLN A 4 -18.36 -37.08 38.91
N LEU A 5 -17.66 -38.03 38.27
CA LEU A 5 -16.55 -37.72 37.35
C LEU A 5 -17.06 -37.15 36.01
N HIS A 6 -18.21 -37.62 35.55
CA HIS A 6 -18.81 -37.13 34.30
C HIS A 6 -19.40 -35.73 34.47
N LEU A 7 -19.99 -35.44 35.64
CA LEU A 7 -20.56 -34.14 35.95
C LEU A 7 -19.48 -33.04 36.03
N THR A 8 -18.33 -33.37 36.63
CA THR A 8 -17.19 -32.45 36.76
C THR A 8 -16.51 -32.17 35.42
N VAL A 9 -16.36 -33.19 34.58
CA VAL A 9 -15.83 -32.99 33.21
C VAL A 9 -16.77 -32.11 32.38
N ALA A 10 -18.09 -32.30 32.50
CA ALA A 10 -19.08 -31.51 31.78
C ALA A 10 -19.05 -30.03 32.19
N THR A 11 -18.98 -29.73 33.50
CA THR A 11 -18.91 -28.33 33.96
C THR A 11 -17.61 -27.65 33.53
N MET A 12 -16.47 -28.35 33.57
CA MET A 12 -15.22 -27.81 33.05
C MET A 12 -15.29 -27.52 31.55
N ALA A 13 -15.87 -28.41 30.75
CA ALA A 13 -16.01 -28.20 29.31
C ALA A 13 -16.87 -26.97 28.98
N VAL A 14 -17.97 -26.75 29.73
CA VAL A 14 -18.83 -25.57 29.57
C VAL A 14 -18.09 -24.28 29.93
N VAL A 15 -17.34 -24.27 31.04
CA VAL A 15 -16.56 -23.09 31.48
C VAL A 15 -15.45 -22.76 30.49
N VAL A 16 -14.72 -23.76 30.01
CA VAL A 16 -13.66 -23.55 29.00
C VAL A 16 -14.24 -23.01 27.70
N THR A 17 -15.38 -23.53 27.26
CA THR A 17 -16.06 -23.05 26.06
C THR A 17 -16.55 -21.61 26.23
N ALA A 18 -17.11 -21.27 27.40
CA ALA A 18 -17.55 -19.91 27.72
C ALA A 18 -16.37 -18.92 27.82
N TRP A 19 -15.24 -19.33 28.42
CA TRP A 19 -14.04 -18.51 28.50
C TRP A 19 -13.39 -18.29 27.13
N LEU A 20 -13.30 -19.35 26.32
CA LEU A 20 -12.85 -19.22 24.93
C LEU A 20 -13.77 -18.28 24.16
N ALA A 21 -15.10 -18.44 24.25
CA ALA A 21 -16.07 -17.56 23.62
C ALA A 21 -15.96 -16.10 24.08
N TYR A 22 -15.77 -15.88 25.39
CA TYR A 22 -15.59 -14.57 25.98
C TYR A 22 -14.29 -13.88 25.51
N ASN A 23 -13.22 -14.65 25.34
CA ASN A 23 -11.93 -14.14 24.84
C ASN A 23 -11.81 -14.18 23.32
N ARG A 24 -12.84 -14.60 22.57
CA ARG A 24 -12.81 -14.45 21.12
C ARG A 24 -13.02 -12.99 20.83
N ASP A 25 -11.92 -12.31 20.54
CA ASP A 25 -11.94 -11.07 19.80
C ASP A 25 -12.61 -11.37 18.44
N VAL A 26 -13.90 -11.06 18.31
CA VAL A 26 -14.59 -11.10 17.01
C VAL A 26 -14.13 -9.87 16.26
N THR A 27 -12.91 -9.94 15.74
CA THR A 27 -12.39 -8.95 14.83
C THR A 27 -11.84 -9.67 13.61
N ASP A 28 -12.78 -10.15 12.80
CA ASP A 28 -12.63 -9.98 11.35
C ASP A 28 -14.01 -9.78 10.74
N THR A 29 -14.71 -8.74 11.23
CA THR A 29 -15.60 -8.04 10.31
C THR A 29 -14.66 -7.35 9.35
N SER A 30 -14.44 -7.96 8.18
CA SER A 30 -13.89 -7.28 7.01
C SER A 30 -14.87 -6.18 6.58
N THR A 31 -14.99 -5.18 7.44
CA THR A 31 -15.44 -3.85 7.09
C THR A 31 -14.39 -3.43 6.09
N PHE A 32 -14.74 -3.40 4.81
CA PHE A 32 -13.99 -2.69 3.79
C PHE A 32 -13.84 -1.25 4.30
N GLY A 33 -12.82 -1.01 5.12
CA GLY A 33 -12.51 0.29 5.65
C GLY A 33 -12.16 1.13 4.45
N VAL A 34 -12.82 2.27 4.30
CA VAL A 34 -12.47 3.27 3.28
C VAL A 34 -10.98 3.65 3.33
N SER A 35 -10.31 3.39 4.47
CA SER A 35 -8.87 3.48 4.69
C SER A 35 -8.02 2.52 3.85
N ASP A 36 -8.52 1.32 3.51
CA ASP A 36 -7.82 0.36 2.64
C ASP A 36 -7.90 0.74 1.16
N VAL A 37 -8.68 1.77 0.81
CA VAL A 37 -8.94 2.19 -0.56
C VAL A 37 -7.85 3.13 -1.10
N TRP A 38 -7.03 3.75 -0.24
CA TRP A 38 -6.04 4.77 -0.65
C TRP A 38 -4.64 4.55 -0.07
N GLN A 39 -4.04 3.40 -0.39
CA GLN A 39 -2.59 3.25 -0.23
C GLN A 39 -1.88 4.05 -1.34
N TYR A 40 -1.33 5.21 -0.99
CA TYR A 40 -0.50 5.99 -1.90
C TYR A 40 0.97 5.89 -1.47
N GLU A 41 1.85 5.78 -2.46
CA GLU A 41 3.30 5.85 -2.26
C GLU A 41 3.81 7.17 -2.87
N MET A 42 4.49 7.98 -2.06
CA MET A 42 5.16 9.17 -2.58
C MET A 42 6.54 8.78 -3.10
N VAL A 43 6.78 8.98 -4.40
CA VAL A 43 8.09 8.77 -4.99
C VAL A 43 8.76 10.12 -5.23
N PRO A 44 9.93 10.39 -4.62
CA PRO A 44 10.59 11.67 -4.74
C PRO A 44 11.14 11.88 -6.15
N ILE A 45 11.15 13.13 -6.60
CA ILE A 45 11.90 13.58 -7.76
C ILE A 45 13.26 14.04 -7.27
N GLU A 46 14.32 13.55 -7.91
CA GLU A 46 15.69 13.92 -7.56
C GLU A 46 15.94 15.41 -7.77
N ASN A 47 16.84 15.98 -6.96
CA ASN A 47 17.20 17.41 -7.01
C ASN A 47 16.07 18.38 -6.64
N GLY A 48 14.95 17.89 -6.10
CA GLY A 48 13.90 18.73 -5.50
C GLY A 48 13.03 19.47 -6.52
N ALA A 49 13.02 19.04 -7.78
CA ALA A 49 12.12 19.59 -8.78
C ALA A 49 10.65 19.24 -8.48
N VAL A 50 9.74 20.11 -8.92
CA VAL A 50 8.29 19.96 -8.73
C VAL A 50 7.64 19.62 -10.06
N GLY A 51 6.62 18.78 -10.02
CA GLY A 51 5.90 18.28 -11.19
C GLY A 51 5.11 17.03 -10.78
N PRO A 52 4.31 16.42 -11.67
CA PRO A 52 4.22 16.62 -13.12
C PRO A 52 2.97 17.41 -13.55
N GLU A 53 3.07 18.18 -14.64
CA GLU A 53 1.90 18.80 -15.27
C GLU A 53 1.20 17.89 -16.31
N SER A 54 1.93 16.91 -16.84
CA SER A 54 1.43 15.96 -17.86
C SER A 54 2.29 14.70 -17.94
N PHE A 55 1.78 13.64 -18.57
CA PHE A 55 2.53 12.40 -18.81
C PHE A 55 2.43 11.96 -20.27
N ALA A 56 3.54 11.43 -20.79
CA ALA A 56 3.61 10.78 -22.09
C ALA A 56 4.03 9.32 -21.96
N PHE A 57 3.54 8.48 -22.87
CA PHE A 57 3.84 7.06 -22.97
C PHE A 57 4.31 6.74 -24.37
N ASP A 58 5.33 5.92 -24.50
CA ASP A 58 5.77 5.43 -25.81
C ASP A 58 5.15 4.07 -26.16
N ARG A 59 5.28 3.69 -27.43
CA ARG A 59 4.75 2.42 -27.96
C ARG A 59 5.44 1.18 -27.42
N HIS A 60 6.64 1.32 -26.86
CA HIS A 60 7.43 0.21 -26.36
C HIS A 60 7.10 -0.09 -24.88
N GLY A 61 6.24 0.74 -24.27
CA GLY A 61 5.89 0.62 -22.85
C GLY A 61 7.03 1.07 -21.93
N GLU A 62 8.00 1.79 -22.49
CA GLU A 62 9.08 2.43 -21.76
C GLU A 62 8.53 3.73 -21.13
N GLY A 63 8.97 4.06 -19.91
CA GLY A 63 8.42 5.18 -19.13
C GLY A 63 7.24 4.80 -18.22
N PRO A 64 6.37 5.75 -17.83
CA PRO A 64 6.06 7.07 -18.46
C PRO A 64 7.15 8.14 -18.39
N TYR A 65 6.95 9.23 -19.15
CA TYR A 65 7.80 10.44 -19.20
C TYR A 65 7.01 11.66 -18.73
N THR A 66 7.67 12.61 -18.05
CA THR A 66 7.10 13.90 -17.66
C THR A 66 8.12 15.00 -17.62
N GLY A 67 7.69 16.23 -17.88
CA GLY A 67 8.44 17.44 -17.54
C GLY A 67 8.36 17.77 -16.04
N VAL A 68 9.39 18.46 -15.54
CA VAL A 68 9.47 18.98 -14.17
C VAL A 68 9.96 20.43 -14.16
N SER A 69 9.76 21.13 -13.04
CA SER A 69 9.93 22.58 -12.91
C SER A 69 11.35 23.09 -13.17
N ASP A 70 12.36 22.22 -13.11
CA ASP A 70 13.77 22.56 -13.39
C ASP A 70 14.12 22.43 -14.89
N GLY A 71 13.13 22.15 -15.74
CA GLY A 71 13.29 22.07 -17.19
C GLY A 71 13.74 20.70 -17.70
N ARG A 72 13.93 19.71 -16.82
CA ARG A 72 14.18 18.32 -17.21
C ARG A 72 12.91 17.62 -17.69
N ILE A 73 13.12 16.64 -18.55
CA ILE A 73 12.19 15.54 -18.81
C ILE A 73 12.76 14.32 -18.08
N ILE A 74 11.99 13.73 -17.19
CA ILE A 74 12.32 12.52 -16.43
C ILE A 74 11.49 11.34 -16.92
N LYS A 75 12.01 10.12 -16.76
CA LYS A 75 11.38 8.87 -17.14
C LYS A 75 11.26 7.95 -15.93
N TRP A 76 10.14 7.23 -15.80
CA TRP A 76 10.00 6.18 -14.80
C TRP A 76 10.86 4.96 -15.16
N ASN A 77 11.80 4.61 -14.28
CA ASN A 77 12.56 3.37 -14.35
C ASN A 77 11.88 2.30 -13.48
N ARG A 78 11.21 1.34 -14.12
CA ARG A 78 10.48 0.26 -13.45
C ARG A 78 11.37 -0.70 -12.65
N ARG A 79 12.64 -0.86 -13.04
CA ARG A 79 13.57 -1.79 -12.37
C ARG A 79 14.07 -1.22 -11.05
N GLU A 80 14.28 0.09 -11.01
CA GLU A 80 14.78 0.82 -9.85
C GLU A 80 13.65 1.48 -9.04
N SER A 81 12.41 1.42 -9.53
CA SER A 81 11.25 2.10 -8.94
C SER A 81 11.52 3.57 -8.63
N ARG A 82 12.17 4.29 -9.56
CA ARG A 82 12.52 5.70 -9.41
C ARG A 82 12.45 6.45 -10.72
N TRP A 83 12.40 7.78 -10.62
CA TRP A 83 12.57 8.69 -11.73
C TRP A 83 14.04 8.81 -12.13
N VAL A 84 14.32 8.83 -13.42
CA VAL A 84 15.66 9.05 -13.97
C VAL A 84 15.65 10.14 -15.02
N ASP A 85 16.76 10.85 -15.17
CA ASP A 85 16.92 11.89 -16.19
C ASP A 85 16.86 11.30 -17.59
N PHE A 86 16.06 11.95 -18.45
CA PHE A 86 15.92 11.57 -19.85
C PHE A 86 16.40 12.66 -20.80
N ALA A 87 15.98 13.91 -20.59
CA ALA A 87 16.40 15.04 -21.40
C ALA A 87 16.30 16.35 -20.60
N VAL A 88 16.84 17.44 -21.15
CA VAL A 88 16.62 18.80 -20.64
C VAL A 88 16.13 19.69 -21.78
N THR A 89 15.21 20.60 -21.46
CA THR A 89 14.77 21.61 -22.42
C THR A 89 15.82 22.71 -22.55
N SER A 90 16.05 23.22 -23.76
CA SER A 90 16.95 24.35 -23.97
C SER A 90 16.32 25.63 -23.43
N SER A 91 17.09 26.42 -22.68
CA SER A 91 16.68 27.77 -22.30
C SER A 91 16.50 28.63 -23.55
N HIS A 92 15.34 29.27 -23.70
CA HIS A 92 15.14 30.28 -24.74
C HIS A 92 15.75 31.60 -24.27
N SER A 93 16.96 31.92 -24.71
CA SER A 93 17.53 33.25 -24.56
C SER A 93 16.98 34.14 -25.69
N GLY A 94 15.97 34.96 -25.37
CA GLY A 94 15.51 36.06 -26.23
C GLY A 94 16.37 37.31 -26.08
#